data_AF-A0A2P6RF05-F1
#
_entry.id   AF-A0A2P6RF05-F1
#
_cell.length_a   1.000
_cell.length_b   1.000
_cell.length_c   1.000
_cell.angle_alpha   90.00
_cell.angle_beta   90.00
_cell.angle_gamma   90.00
#
_symmetry.space_group_name_H-M   'P 1'
#
loop_
_entity.id
_entity.type
_entity.pdbx_description
1 polymer ?
#
loop_
_entity_poly.entity_id
_entity_poly.type
_entity_poly.pdbx_seq_one_letter_code
_entity_poly.pdbx_strand_id
1 'polypeptide(L)'
;MLANAYVSICIECQHTKLIKTYTYIFPEASLFLPTDFPLKNQFATLDQKSPHCHGEMVRKSNLTNTDKSLLSSFVYLHLSHDYNDQDKLFFCNQDQDFLEKIPRLIVRTDYYFVPSLFLIPSFEQELSNLFPRKETVFHFLGRYLFGCFIPQMWSGDLLLDTIRHI
;
A
#
# COMPACT_ATOMS: atom_id res chain seq x y z
N MET A 1 -16.35 5.97 -6.38
CA MET A 1 -15.75 6.52 -7.63
C MET A 1 -14.25 6.56 -7.39
N LEU A 2 -13.61 5.38 -7.41
CA LEU A 2 -12.18 5.20 -7.12
C LEU A 2 -11.35 5.79 -8.27
N ALA A 3 -11.26 7.11 -8.33
CA ALA A 3 -10.47 7.82 -9.30
C ALA A 3 -9.38 8.59 -8.55
N ASN A 4 -8.12 8.17 -8.77
CA ASN A 4 -6.88 8.94 -8.57
C ASN A 4 -6.00 8.65 -7.35
N ALA A 5 -6.34 7.69 -6.48
CA ALA A 5 -5.34 7.17 -5.55
C ALA A 5 -4.44 6.15 -6.27
N TYR A 6 -3.35 6.63 -6.88
CA TYR A 6 -2.23 5.76 -7.23
C TYR A 6 -1.67 5.18 -5.93
N VAL A 7 -2.17 4.02 -5.51
CA VAL A 7 -1.47 3.20 -4.51
C VAL A 7 -0.24 2.65 -5.23
N SER A 8 0.82 3.46 -5.29
CA SER A 8 2.15 2.95 -5.62
C SER A 8 2.57 2.05 -4.46
N ILE A 9 2.25 0.77 -4.57
CA ILE A 9 2.86 -0.25 -3.74
C ILE A 9 4.36 -0.19 -4.07
N CYS A 10 5.15 0.46 -3.20
CA CYS A 10 6.60 0.40 -3.26
C CYS A 10 7.02 -1.02 -2.88
N ILE A 11 6.92 -1.94 -3.84
CA ILE A 11 7.63 -3.20 -3.74
C ILE A 11 9.07 -2.88 -4.14
N GLU A 12 9.92 -2.63 -3.16
CA GLU A 12 11.37 -2.53 -3.37
C GLU A 12 11.90 -3.91 -3.79
N CYS A 13 11.71 -4.24 -5.06
CA CYS A 13 12.04 -5.54 -5.63
C CYS A 13 13.33 -5.42 -6.45
N GLN A 14 14.46 -5.64 -5.80
CA GLN A 14 15.77 -5.65 -6.47
C GLN A 14 16.04 -6.93 -7.30
N HIS A 15 15.05 -7.81 -7.49
CA HIS A 15 15.22 -9.04 -8.27
C HIS A 15 14.64 -8.93 -9.69
N THR A 16 15.52 -8.99 -10.69
CA THR A 16 15.23 -8.96 -12.15
C THR A 16 14.19 -9.98 -12.64
N LYS A 17 13.97 -11.08 -11.90
CA LYS A 17 12.94 -12.09 -12.22
C LYS A 17 11.51 -11.58 -12.02
N LEU A 18 11.30 -10.61 -11.12
CA LEU A 18 9.97 -10.08 -10.82
C LEU A 18 9.53 -9.03 -11.86
N ILE A 19 10.48 -8.29 -12.45
CA ILE A 19 10.24 -7.23 -13.44
C ILE A 19 9.51 -7.74 -14.70
N LYS A 20 9.86 -8.93 -15.20
CA LYS A 20 9.22 -9.52 -16.37
C LYS A 20 7.74 -9.90 -16.13
N THR A 21 7.37 -10.26 -14.90
CA THR A 21 6.02 -10.74 -14.57
C THR A 21 5.00 -9.60 -14.52
N TYR A 22 5.38 -8.43 -14.00
CA TYR A 22 4.44 -7.29 -13.88
C TYR A 22 4.09 -6.62 -15.21
N THR A 23 5.01 -6.64 -16.18
CA THR A 23 4.77 -6.07 -17.52
C THR A 23 3.63 -6.80 -18.26
N TYR A 24 3.40 -8.08 -17.95
CA TYR A 24 2.30 -8.85 -18.53
C TYR A 24 0.93 -8.51 -17.93
N ILE A 25 0.90 -8.07 -16.67
CA ILE A 25 -0.35 -7.77 -15.94
C ILE A 25 -0.89 -6.38 -16.34
N PHE A 26 0.02 -5.44 -16.62
CA PHE A 26 -0.29 -4.10 -17.09
C PHE A 26 0.45 -3.83 -18.41
N PRO A 27 -0.11 -4.26 -19.56
CA PRO A 27 0.61 -4.22 -20.84
C PRO A 27 0.97 -2.81 -21.31
N GLU A 28 0.25 -1.79 -20.84
CA GLU A 28 0.46 -0.38 -21.19
C GLU A 28 1.05 0.46 -20.06
N ALA A 29 1.35 -0.13 -18.89
CA ALA A 29 1.83 0.61 -17.72
C ALA A 29 2.84 -0.19 -16.89
N SER A 30 3.80 0.53 -16.28
CA SER A 30 4.74 -0.07 -15.33
C SER A 30 4.22 0.09 -13.90
N LEU A 31 4.19 -1.00 -13.13
CA LEU A 31 3.93 -0.96 -11.69
C LEU A 31 5.15 -0.45 -10.90
N PHE A 32 6.32 -0.38 -11.51
CA PHE A 32 7.55 0.10 -10.86
C PHE A 32 7.55 1.62 -10.74
N LEU A 33 7.92 2.09 -9.55
CA LEU A 33 8.18 3.50 -9.32
C LEU A 33 9.37 3.97 -10.17
N PRO A 34 9.24 5.07 -10.94
CA PRO A 34 10.33 5.61 -11.74
C PRO A 34 11.59 5.87 -10.92
N THR A 35 12.77 5.64 -11.50
CA THR A 35 14.04 5.81 -10.77
C THR A 35 14.31 7.27 -10.43
N ASP A 36 13.81 8.18 -11.25
CA ASP A 36 13.84 9.64 -11.12
C ASP A 36 12.70 10.21 -10.26
N PHE A 37 11.93 9.36 -9.55
CA PHE A 37 10.84 9.82 -8.70
C PHE A 37 11.34 10.81 -7.62
N PRO A 38 10.81 12.05 -7.54
CA PRO A 38 11.39 13.13 -6.73
C PRO A 38 11.51 12.85 -5.23
N LEU A 39 10.68 11.96 -4.68
CA LEU A 39 10.65 11.67 -3.23
C LEU A 39 11.37 10.37 -2.86
N LYS A 40 11.96 9.65 -3.83
CA LYS A 40 12.56 8.32 -3.61
C LYS A 40 13.61 8.31 -2.50
N ASN A 41 14.46 9.34 -2.47
CA ASN A 41 15.53 9.45 -1.46
C ASN A 41 15.01 9.74 -0.04
N GLN A 42 13.77 10.20 0.10
CA GLN A 42 13.17 10.53 1.39
C GLN A 42 12.51 9.31 2.05
N PHE A 43 12.23 8.24 1.30
CA PHE A 43 11.49 7.09 1.82
C PHE A 43 12.13 6.44 3.04
N ALA A 44 13.47 6.33 3.06
CA ALA A 44 14.21 5.77 4.18
C ALA A 44 14.12 6.62 5.45
N THR A 45 13.85 7.93 5.31
CA THR A 45 13.79 8.88 6.43
C THR A 45 12.37 9.14 6.93
N LEU A 46 11.34 8.72 6.18
CA LEU A 46 9.95 8.90 6.57
C LEU A 46 9.60 7.99 7.76
N ASP A 47 9.06 8.62 8.79
CA ASP A 47 8.65 8.01 10.05
C ASP A 47 7.39 8.68 10.63
N GLN A 48 6.91 8.20 11.77
CA GLN A 48 5.71 8.73 12.43
C GLN A 48 5.83 10.20 12.87
N LYS A 49 7.05 10.72 13.04
CA LYS A 49 7.31 12.11 13.50
C LYS A 49 7.43 13.09 12.33
N SER A 50 7.52 12.57 11.12
CA SER A 50 7.67 13.36 9.92
C SER A 50 6.47 14.30 9.76
N PRO A 51 6.68 15.57 9.36
CA PRO A 51 5.60 16.54 9.24
C PRO A 51 4.55 16.18 8.19
N HIS A 52 4.91 15.33 7.22
CA HIS A 52 4.02 14.80 6.19
C HIS A 52 3.33 13.49 6.59
N CYS A 53 3.61 12.94 7.78
CA CYS A 53 2.93 11.76 8.31
C CYS A 53 1.48 12.13 8.68
N HIS A 54 0.50 11.36 8.20
CA HIS A 54 -0.91 11.59 8.49
C HIS A 54 -1.18 11.62 10.00
N GLY A 55 -0.68 10.65 10.77
CA GLY A 55 -0.87 10.63 12.23
C GLY A 55 -0.31 11.89 12.93
N GLU A 56 0.85 12.40 12.48
CA GLU A 56 1.44 13.63 12.99
C GLU A 56 0.63 14.87 12.62
N MET A 57 0.08 14.91 11.40
CA MET A 57 -0.80 15.98 10.96
C MET A 57 -2.08 16.02 11.80
N VAL A 58 -2.71 14.86 12.06
CA VAL A 58 -3.90 14.78 12.90
C VAL A 58 -3.59 15.19 14.35
N ARG A 59 -2.47 14.72 14.89
CA ARG A 59 -2.00 15.11 16.22
C ARG A 59 -1.87 16.63 16.34
N LYS A 60 -1.28 17.30 15.34
CA LYS A 60 -1.11 18.76 15.33
C LYS A 60 -2.42 19.52 15.13
N SER A 61 -3.34 19.02 14.30
CA SER A 61 -4.65 19.67 14.12
C SER A 61 -5.51 19.61 15.39
N ASN A 62 -5.32 18.60 16.24
CA ASN A 62 -6.02 18.56 17.52
C ASN A 62 -5.44 19.57 18.53
N LEU A 63 -4.18 19.98 18.35
CA LEU A 63 -3.49 20.93 19.23
C LEU A 63 -3.60 22.39 18.76
N THR A 64 -3.84 22.60 17.48
CA THR A 64 -3.93 23.92 16.85
C THR A 64 -5.14 23.92 15.92
N ASN A 65 -6.02 24.93 15.99
CA ASN A 65 -7.16 25.14 15.06
C ASN A 65 -6.67 25.53 13.65
N THR A 66 -5.72 24.77 13.11
CA THR A 66 -5.13 24.97 11.80
C THR A 66 -5.82 24.00 10.86
N ASP A 67 -6.37 24.52 9.75
CA ASP A 67 -7.00 23.70 8.71
C ASP A 67 -6.04 22.58 8.27
N LYS A 68 -6.51 21.32 8.31
CA LYS A 68 -5.71 20.09 8.14
C LYS A 68 -4.88 20.01 6.84
N SER A 69 -5.05 20.89 5.84
CA SER A 69 -4.36 20.76 4.55
C SER A 69 -4.51 21.97 3.64
N LEU A 70 -3.59 22.92 3.73
CA LEU A 70 -3.36 23.80 2.58
C LEU A 70 -2.31 23.22 1.63
N LEU A 71 -2.52 21.96 1.20
CA LEU A 71 -1.91 21.36 0.00
C LEU A 71 -0.50 20.78 0.20
N SER A 72 -0.35 19.81 1.11
CA SER A 72 0.82 18.93 1.00
C SER A 72 0.72 18.18 -0.32
N SER A 73 1.73 18.31 -1.18
CA SER A 73 1.72 17.65 -2.49
C SER A 73 1.86 16.12 -2.40
N PHE A 74 2.05 15.60 -1.19
CA PHE A 74 1.99 14.19 -0.82
C PHE A 74 1.68 14.03 0.67
N VAL A 75 1.20 12.85 1.08
CA VAL A 75 1.10 12.44 2.48
C VAL A 75 1.76 11.08 2.67
N TYR A 76 2.42 10.92 3.81
CA TYR A 76 2.99 9.66 4.27
C TYR A 76 2.03 8.95 5.22
N LEU A 77 1.74 7.69 4.92
CA LEU A 77 0.87 6.81 5.71
C LEU A 77 1.75 5.75 6.37
N HIS A 78 1.84 5.83 7.70
CA HIS A 78 2.58 4.88 8.50
C HIS A 78 1.64 3.77 8.98
N LEU A 79 1.54 2.69 8.21
CA LEU A 79 0.72 1.52 8.48
C LEU A 79 1.60 0.29 8.74
N SER A 80 2.67 0.46 9.52
CA SER A 80 3.51 -0.62 10.02
C SER A 80 3.01 -1.15 11.36
N HIS A 81 3.55 -2.27 11.85
CA HIS A 81 3.14 -2.89 13.12
C HIS A 81 3.23 -1.95 14.34
N ASP A 82 4.07 -0.91 14.29
CA ASP A 82 4.31 0.07 15.35
C ASP A 82 3.44 1.34 15.25
N TYR A 83 2.48 1.38 14.32
CA TYR A 83 1.54 2.49 14.15
C TYR A 83 0.78 2.86 15.43
N ASN A 84 0.55 4.16 15.62
CA ASN A 84 -0.10 4.72 16.81
C ASN A 84 -1.60 4.98 16.61
N ASP A 85 -2.27 5.53 17.63
CA ASP A 85 -3.71 5.79 17.58
C ASP A 85 -4.12 6.87 16.57
N GLN A 86 -3.21 7.80 16.22
CA GLN A 86 -3.49 8.79 15.18
C GLN A 86 -3.33 8.18 13.79
N ASP A 87 -2.35 7.31 13.59
CA ASP A 87 -2.17 6.57 12.34
C ASP A 87 -3.39 5.66 12.04
N LYS A 88 -4.01 5.09 13.08
CA LYS A 88 -5.27 4.31 12.98
C LYS A 88 -6.42 5.07 12.33
N LEU A 89 -6.42 6.40 12.41
CA LEU A 89 -7.48 7.23 11.82
C LEU A 89 -7.52 7.13 10.29
N PHE A 90 -6.47 6.60 9.66
CA PHE A 90 -6.54 6.14 8.28
C PHE A 90 -7.79 5.28 8.01
N PHE A 91 -8.24 4.43 8.95
CA PHE A 91 -9.41 3.57 8.75
C PHE A 91 -10.76 4.27 9.04
N CYS A 92 -10.79 5.60 9.16
CA CYS A 92 -12.00 6.38 9.39
C CYS A 92 -12.44 7.14 8.12
N ASN A 93 -13.75 7.18 7.83
CA ASN A 93 -14.29 7.89 6.65
C ASN A 93 -13.85 9.37 6.58
N GLN A 94 -13.86 10.07 7.73
CA GLN A 94 -13.52 11.50 7.78
C GLN A 94 -12.10 11.78 7.28
N ASP A 95 -11.14 10.92 7.61
CA ASP A 95 -9.77 11.05 7.15
C ASP A 95 -9.60 10.49 5.73
N GLN A 96 -10.39 9.50 5.30
CA GLN A 96 -10.42 9.08 3.89
C GLN A 96 -10.90 10.20 2.95
N ASP A 97 -11.94 10.95 3.31
CA ASP A 97 -12.44 12.11 2.54
C ASP A 97 -11.36 13.20 2.39
N PHE A 98 -10.44 13.29 3.35
CA PHE A 98 -9.29 14.16 3.31
C PHE A 98 -8.19 13.60 2.40
N LEU A 99 -7.84 12.33 2.58
CA LEU A 99 -6.77 11.66 1.84
C LEU A 99 -7.09 11.57 0.33
N GLU A 100 -8.36 11.43 -0.05
CA GLU A 100 -8.81 11.42 -1.45
C GLU A 100 -8.47 12.72 -2.19
N LYS A 101 -8.34 13.84 -1.47
CA LYS A 101 -8.01 15.15 -2.06
C LYS A 101 -6.50 15.32 -2.32
N ILE A 102 -5.68 14.40 -1.83
CA ILE A 102 -4.21 14.50 -1.90
C ILE A 102 -3.70 13.69 -3.10
N PRO A 103 -2.93 14.30 -4.01
CA PRO A 103 -2.57 13.66 -5.27
C PRO A 103 -1.60 12.48 -5.13
N ARG A 104 -0.86 12.37 -4.02
CA ARG A 104 0.16 11.34 -3.82
C ARG A 104 0.14 10.83 -2.39
N LEU A 105 0.00 9.52 -2.24
CA LEU A 105 0.08 8.82 -0.97
C LEU A 105 1.31 7.90 -0.97
N ILE A 106 2.17 8.02 0.03
CA ILE A 106 3.30 7.13 0.25
C ILE A 106 2.95 6.24 1.44
N VAL A 107 2.80 4.94 1.21
CA VAL A 107 2.43 3.98 2.25
C VAL A 107 3.64 3.16 2.66
N ARG A 108 3.92 3.08 3.97
CA ARG A 108 4.83 2.08 4.55
C ARG A 108 4.00 1.11 5.37
N THR A 109 4.19 -0.18 5.12
CA THR A 109 3.54 -1.25 5.85
C THR A 109 4.39 -2.51 5.82
N ASP A 110 4.25 -3.33 6.86
CA ASP A 110 4.86 -4.65 6.99
C ASP A 110 3.83 -5.75 7.30
N TYR A 111 2.53 -5.41 7.27
CA TYR A 111 1.45 -6.36 7.52
C TYR A 111 0.34 -6.26 6.48
N TYR A 112 -0.45 -7.33 6.38
CA TYR A 112 -1.58 -7.39 5.45
C TYR A 112 -2.79 -6.64 6.01
N PHE A 113 -2.87 -5.33 5.73
CA PHE A 113 -3.92 -4.43 6.25
C PHE A 113 -5.24 -4.46 5.45
N VAL A 114 -5.28 -5.16 4.31
CA VAL A 114 -6.45 -5.19 3.41
C VAL A 114 -7.76 -5.63 4.10
N PRO A 115 -7.79 -6.61 5.02
CA PRO A 115 -9.02 -6.95 5.75
C PRO A 115 -9.61 -5.77 6.52
N SER A 116 -8.76 -4.87 7.04
CA SER A 116 -9.19 -3.68 7.77
C SER A 116 -9.84 -2.63 6.86
N LEU A 117 -9.63 -2.68 5.54
CA LEU A 117 -10.32 -1.78 4.60
C LEU A 117 -11.83 -2.04 4.54
N PHE A 118 -12.27 -3.28 4.84
CA PHE A 118 -13.70 -3.60 4.94
C PHE A 118 -14.36 -2.98 6.17
N LEU A 119 -13.58 -2.44 7.12
CA LEU A 119 -14.11 -1.72 8.29
C LEU A 119 -14.39 -0.24 7.96
N ILE A 120 -13.98 0.24 6.80
CA ILE A 120 -14.23 1.61 6.33
C ILE A 120 -15.61 1.61 5.66
N PRO A 121 -16.65 2.26 6.24
CA PRO A 121 -18.01 2.14 5.72
C PRO A 121 -18.16 2.64 4.28
N SER A 122 -17.39 3.66 3.88
CA SER A 122 -17.40 4.16 2.49
C SER A 122 -16.87 3.15 1.47
N PHE A 123 -16.02 2.20 1.88
CA PHE A 123 -15.43 1.19 1.00
C PHE A 123 -16.20 -0.13 1.00
N GLU A 124 -16.97 -0.41 2.06
CA GLU A 124 -17.61 -1.71 2.28
C GLU A 124 -18.44 -2.18 1.09
N GLN A 125 -19.25 -1.29 0.50
CA GLN A 125 -20.13 -1.67 -0.62
C GLN A 125 -19.34 -2.04 -1.87
N GLU A 126 -18.32 -1.26 -2.24
CA GLU A 126 -17.49 -1.54 -3.42
C GLU A 126 -16.63 -2.79 -3.21
N LEU A 127 -16.01 -2.94 -2.04
CA LEU A 127 -15.23 -4.12 -1.69
C LEU A 127 -16.06 -5.40 -1.62
N SER A 128 -17.31 -5.33 -1.13
CA SER A 128 -18.22 -6.47 -1.10
C SER A 128 -18.69 -6.89 -2.50
N ASN A 129 -18.82 -5.93 -3.42
CA ASN A 129 -19.14 -6.22 -4.82
C ASN A 129 -17.96 -6.87 -5.54
N LEU A 130 -16.74 -6.39 -5.30
CA LEU A 130 -15.52 -6.94 -5.91
C LEU A 130 -15.15 -8.31 -5.32
N PHE A 131 -15.35 -8.49 -4.02
CA PHE A 131 -14.99 -9.69 -3.28
C PHE A 131 -16.16 -10.17 -2.41
N PRO A 132 -17.13 -10.91 -3.00
CA PRO A 132 -18.27 -11.45 -2.25
C PRO A 132 -17.86 -12.35 -1.07
N ARG A 133 -16.65 -12.92 -1.13
CA ARG A 133 -16.00 -13.67 -0.06
C ARG A 133 -14.75 -12.95 0.40
N LYS A 134 -14.80 -12.32 1.58
CA LYS A 134 -13.71 -11.48 2.12
C LYS A 134 -12.38 -12.25 2.26
N GLU A 135 -12.46 -13.54 2.54
CA GLU A 135 -11.32 -14.46 2.66
C GLU A 135 -10.59 -14.72 1.33
N THR A 136 -11.21 -14.39 0.19
CA THR A 136 -10.63 -14.66 -1.13
C THR A 136 -9.80 -13.51 -1.69
N VAL A 137 -9.79 -12.35 -1.01
CA VAL A 137 -9.12 -11.13 -1.49
C VAL A 137 -7.63 -11.38 -1.75
N PHE A 138 -6.92 -11.98 -0.80
CA PHE A 138 -5.50 -12.29 -0.95
C PHE A 138 -5.25 -13.28 -2.09
N HIS A 139 -6.12 -14.29 -2.23
CA HIS A 139 -6.00 -15.27 -3.30
C HIS A 139 -6.13 -14.63 -4.68
N PHE A 140 -7.15 -13.79 -4.89
CA PHE A 140 -7.38 -13.15 -6.17
C PHE A 140 -6.32 -12.09 -6.49
N LEU A 141 -6.05 -11.16 -5.56
CA LEU A 141 -5.04 -10.13 -5.77
C LEU A 141 -3.64 -10.72 -5.89
N GLY A 142 -3.31 -11.74 -5.09
CA GLY A 142 -2.03 -12.43 -5.16
C GLY A 142 -1.83 -13.11 -6.51
N ARG A 143 -2.83 -13.82 -7.03
CA ARG A 143 -2.73 -14.42 -8.38
C ARG A 143 -2.68 -13.39 -9.48
N TYR A 144 -3.39 -12.28 -9.32
CA TYR A 144 -3.38 -11.22 -10.32
C TYR A 144 -2.03 -10.49 -10.35
N LEU A 145 -1.50 -10.08 -9.19
CA LEU A 145 -0.25 -9.32 -9.07
C LEU A 145 1.00 -10.18 -9.26
N PHE A 146 0.96 -11.44 -8.83
CA PHE A 146 2.11 -12.36 -8.88
C PHE A 146 1.91 -13.50 -9.88
N GLY A 147 1.13 -13.27 -10.95
CA GLY A 147 0.58 -14.24 -11.91
C GLY A 147 1.53 -15.22 -12.64
N CYS A 148 2.78 -15.38 -12.21
CA CYS A 148 3.68 -16.44 -12.67
C CYS A 148 4.33 -17.26 -11.53
N PHE A 149 3.96 -17.07 -10.26
CA PHE A 149 4.64 -17.77 -9.16
C PHE A 149 4.18 -19.22 -8.91
N ILE A 150 3.17 -19.74 -9.63
CA ILE A 150 2.54 -21.02 -9.27
C ILE A 150 2.97 -22.24 -10.11
N PRO A 151 3.33 -22.21 -11.41
CA PRO A 151 3.77 -23.45 -12.06
C PRO A 151 5.18 -23.90 -11.66
N GLN A 152 6.07 -22.95 -11.34
CA GLN A 152 7.50 -23.21 -11.13
C GLN A 152 7.82 -23.72 -9.71
N MET A 153 6.94 -23.49 -8.73
CA MET A 153 7.15 -23.90 -7.33
C MET A 153 6.72 -25.36 -7.07
N TRP A 154 5.96 -25.96 -7.98
CA TRP A 154 5.56 -27.37 -7.94
C TRP A 154 6.37 -28.25 -8.92
N SER A 155 7.39 -27.67 -9.57
CA SER A 155 8.48 -28.45 -10.15
C SER A 155 9.32 -28.96 -8.98
N GLY A 156 9.18 -30.23 -8.62
CA GLY A 156 9.71 -30.87 -7.40
C GLY A 156 11.22 -30.79 -7.17
N ASP A 157 11.97 -30.09 -8.00
CA ASP A 157 13.43 -30.02 -7.98
C ASP A 157 13.96 -28.93 -7.02
N LEU A 158 13.22 -27.83 -6.78
CA LEU A 158 13.72 -26.75 -5.91
C LEU A 158 13.52 -26.99 -4.40
N LEU A 159 12.65 -27.92 -4.00
CA LEU A 159 12.38 -28.22 -2.60
C LEU A 159 13.50 -29.09 -1.97
N LEU A 160 14.18 -29.90 -2.77
CA LEU A 160 15.22 -30.82 -2.29
C LEU A 160 16.57 -30.12 -2.06
N ASP A 161 16.87 -29.04 -2.78
CA ASP A 161 18.13 -28.30 -2.60
C ASP A 161 18.13 -27.42 -1.34
N THR A 162 16.97 -27.00 -0.85
CA THR A 162 16.88 -26.17 0.37
C THR A 162 16.93 -27.03 1.64
N ILE A 163 16.48 -28.29 1.59
CA ILE A 163 16.48 -29.19 2.77
C ILE A 163 17.85 -29.84 3.00
N ARG A 164 18.73 -29.88 1.99
CA ARG A 164 20.07 -30.49 2.13
C ARG A 164 21.11 -29.60 2.80
N HIS A 165 20.75 -28.36 3.14
CA HIS A 165 21.64 -27.37 3.79
C HIS A 165 21.10 -26.78 5.10
N ILE A 166 20.15 -27.47 5.74
CA ILE A 166 19.82 -27.32 7.17
C ILE A 166 20.17 -28.63 7.87
#